data_AF-A0AAE0SN92-F1
#
_entry.id   AF-A0AAE0SN92-F1
#
_cell.length_a   1.000
_cell.length_b   1.000
_cell.length_c   1.000
_cell.angle_alpha   90.00
_cell.angle_beta   90.00
_cell.angle_gamma   90.00
#
_symmetry.space_group_name_H-M   'P 1'
#
loop_
_entity.id
_entity.type
_entity.pdbx_description
1 polymer ?
#
loop_
_entity_poly.entity_id
_entity_poly.type
_entity_poly.pdbx_seq_one_letter_code
_entity_poly.pdbx_strand_id
1 'polypeptide(L)'
;MRIPFLVLVTIYLIFISVLVKFPYVDTKSVRPRKYYPKNFIHVKYNARHERELRVSYDKILALETSGFLGNKAELEIRQMTDGKKLILGIYQEGQLKECDNSKSPKQILRFMEQFLAFHMDFDGKDSGDVFDAYNKMNENATSAIQYFDSNSSLKQFHNMVDVKGFTKMCREFMESAKKEVRKHRNDPERPPFADIWRSPLYSQKTLSSEKTAIENGEQKQKQYPQDSIAPIRRSRSKRAVFDFNNVLIFPGTKWCGKGDLAKCYDDLGPDQETDSCCRDHDCCPYIIPPFTSRYNVFNYRFHSLIHCDCDD
;
A
#
# COMPACT_ATOMS: atom_id res chain seq x y z
N MET A 1 45.46 -16.13 33.48
CA MET A 1 44.33 -17.07 33.34
C MET A 1 43.59 -16.73 32.07
N ARG A 2 43.58 -17.61 31.07
CA ARG A 2 42.81 -17.42 29.83
C ARG A 2 41.41 -17.97 30.07
N ILE A 3 40.39 -17.11 29.99
CA ILE A 3 39.00 -17.54 30.06
C ILE A 3 38.75 -18.42 28.82
N PRO A 4 38.29 -19.67 28.98
CA PRO A 4 38.06 -20.55 27.85
C PRO A 4 36.99 -19.97 26.93
N PHE A 5 37.20 -20.07 25.61
CA PHE A 5 36.35 -19.47 24.57
C PHE A 5 34.85 -19.79 24.74
N LEU A 6 34.54 -20.98 25.23
CA LEU A 6 33.17 -21.41 25.58
C LEU A 6 32.49 -20.51 26.63
N VAL A 7 33.23 -20.01 27.62
CA VAL A 7 32.69 -19.13 28.67
C VAL A 7 32.38 -17.74 28.11
N LEU A 8 33.18 -17.23 27.17
CA LEU A 8 32.90 -15.98 26.47
C LEU A 8 31.66 -16.10 25.57
N VAL A 9 31.50 -17.21 24.86
CA VAL A 9 30.30 -17.47 24.03
C VAL A 9 29.04 -17.57 24.89
N THR A 10 29.10 -18.25 26.05
CA THR A 10 27.94 -18.31 26.95
C THR A 10 27.58 -16.96 27.56
N ILE A 11 28.56 -16.15 27.95
CA ILE A 11 28.31 -14.81 28.48
C ILE A 11 27.72 -13.90 27.38
N TYR A 12 28.21 -14.02 26.14
CA TYR A 12 27.72 -13.27 24.99
C TYR A 12 26.29 -13.66 24.61
N LEU A 13 25.96 -14.96 24.61
CA LEU A 13 24.60 -15.45 24.35
C LEU A 13 23.62 -15.07 25.47
N ILE A 14 24.05 -15.11 26.74
CA ILE A 14 23.26 -14.62 27.87
C ILE A 14 23.03 -13.11 27.73
N PHE A 15 24.05 -12.33 27.36
CA PHE A 15 23.92 -10.88 27.11
C PHE A 15 22.94 -10.57 25.96
N ILE A 16 22.96 -11.32 24.86
CA ILE A 16 21.98 -11.16 23.77
C ILE A 16 20.57 -11.51 24.25
N SER A 17 20.40 -12.56 25.05
CA SER A 17 19.08 -12.94 25.59
C SER A 17 18.53 -11.96 26.65
N VAL A 18 19.39 -11.18 27.31
CA VAL A 18 19.00 -10.15 28.29
C VAL A 18 18.77 -8.79 27.63
N LEU A 19 19.52 -8.45 26.57
CA LEU A 19 19.39 -7.18 25.85
C LEU A 19 18.32 -7.20 24.74
N VAL A 20 17.93 -8.38 24.26
CA VAL A 20 16.84 -8.53 23.28
C VAL A 20 15.60 -9.07 23.99
N LYS A 21 15.07 -8.30 24.95
CA LYS A 21 13.66 -8.43 25.33
C LYS A 21 12.83 -7.67 24.29
N PHE A 22 12.57 -8.31 23.15
CA PHE A 22 11.35 -7.96 22.43
C PHE A 22 10.18 -8.27 23.37
N PRO A 23 9.27 -7.32 23.64
CA PRO A 23 8.09 -7.64 24.42
C PRO A 23 7.26 -8.64 23.62
N TYR A 24 7.33 -9.91 24.00
CA TYR A 24 6.36 -10.92 23.59
C TYR A 24 5.00 -10.50 24.16
N VAL A 25 4.15 -9.95 23.29
CA VAL A 25 2.78 -9.56 23.65
C VAL A 25 1.93 -10.82 23.71
N ASP A 26 1.58 -11.23 24.93
CA ASP A 26 0.65 -12.33 25.17
C ASP A 26 -0.77 -11.93 24.71
N THR A 27 -1.27 -12.63 23.69
CA THR A 27 -2.55 -12.36 23.02
C THR A 27 -3.78 -12.72 23.85
N LYS A 28 -3.62 -13.27 25.07
CA LYS A 28 -4.76 -13.83 25.83
C LYS A 28 -5.27 -13.02 27.02
N SER A 29 -4.74 -11.82 27.33
CA SER A 29 -5.26 -11.03 28.48
C SER A 29 -5.39 -9.50 28.26
N VAL A 30 -5.54 -9.06 27.02
CA VAL A 30 -5.64 -7.63 26.71
C VAL A 30 -7.04 -7.09 27.00
N ARG A 31 -7.15 -6.21 28.01
CA ARG A 31 -8.38 -5.46 28.29
C ARG A 31 -8.63 -4.38 27.21
N PRO A 32 -9.75 -4.39 26.46
CA PRO A 32 -9.98 -3.50 25.32
C PRO A 32 -9.99 -2.00 25.63
N ARG A 33 -10.29 -1.60 26.88
CA ARG A 33 -10.36 -0.19 27.30
C ARG A 33 -8.99 0.50 27.44
N LYS A 34 -7.87 -0.24 27.39
CA LYS A 34 -6.51 0.29 27.62
C LYS A 34 -5.75 0.62 26.33
N TYR A 35 -6.28 0.26 25.16
CA TYR A 35 -5.55 0.33 23.88
C TYR A 35 -5.95 1.50 22.97
N TYR A 36 -7.05 2.19 23.24
CA TYR A 36 -7.46 3.32 22.42
C TYR A 36 -6.91 4.63 23.01
N PRO A 37 -6.22 5.45 22.19
CA PRO A 37 -5.73 6.73 22.63
C PRO A 37 -6.90 7.71 22.81
N LYS A 38 -6.59 8.89 23.36
CA LYS A 38 -7.54 10.01 23.36
C LYS A 38 -7.94 10.35 21.92
N ASN A 39 -9.02 11.11 21.77
CA ASN A 39 -9.40 11.59 20.46
C ASN A 39 -8.36 12.61 19.97
N PHE A 40 -7.85 12.42 18.76
CA PHE A 40 -6.87 13.30 18.14
C PHE A 40 -6.94 13.25 16.62
N ILE A 41 -6.44 14.31 15.99
CA ILE A 41 -6.05 14.36 14.59
C ILE A 41 -4.55 14.64 14.58
N HIS A 42 -3.83 13.92 13.76
CA HIS A 42 -2.41 14.15 13.52
C HIS A 42 -2.13 14.13 12.02
N VAL A 43 -1.32 15.07 11.57
CA VAL A 43 -0.90 15.20 10.17
C VAL A 43 0.62 15.30 10.16
N LYS A 44 1.26 14.53 9.28
CA LYS A 44 2.69 14.58 9.05
C LYS A 44 2.99 14.56 7.56
N TYR A 45 3.92 15.41 7.14
CA TYR A 45 4.54 15.35 5.82
C TYR A 45 5.99 14.93 5.97
N ASN A 46 6.44 14.00 5.14
CA ASN A 46 7.87 13.67 5.05
C ASN A 46 8.60 14.57 4.03
N ALA A 47 9.92 14.42 3.95
CA ALA A 47 10.75 15.19 3.01
C ALA A 47 10.46 14.91 1.53
N ARG A 48 9.68 13.85 1.22
CA ARG A 48 9.24 13.49 -0.13
C ARG A 48 7.80 13.98 -0.43
N HIS A 49 7.23 14.84 0.44
CA HIS A 49 5.85 15.34 0.36
C HIS A 49 4.78 14.26 0.43
N GLU A 50 5.08 13.12 1.06
CA GLU A 50 4.08 12.12 1.39
C GLU A 50 3.40 12.54 2.69
N ARG A 51 2.07 12.49 2.69
CA ARG A 51 1.23 12.85 3.82
C ARG A 51 0.78 11.61 4.56
N GLU A 52 0.85 11.68 5.88
CA GLU A 52 0.19 10.75 6.78
C GLU A 52 -0.83 11.53 7.63
N LEU A 53 -2.10 11.12 7.58
CA LEU A 53 -3.18 11.65 8.41
C LEU A 53 -3.71 10.53 9.32
N ARG A 54 -3.59 10.73 10.63
CA ARG A 54 -4.13 9.83 11.66
C ARG A 54 -5.29 10.50 12.37
N VAL A 55 -6.39 9.78 12.51
CA VAL A 55 -7.57 10.21 13.27
C VAL A 55 -7.94 9.13 14.27
N SER A 56 -7.98 9.49 15.54
CA SER A 56 -8.58 8.69 16.61
C SER A 56 -9.84 9.41 17.08
N TYR A 57 -10.99 8.76 17.01
CA TYR A 57 -12.24 9.32 17.50
C TYR A 57 -13.22 8.23 17.93
N ASP A 58 -13.70 8.28 19.17
CA ASP A 58 -14.72 7.35 19.70
C ASP A 58 -14.40 5.87 19.42
N LYS A 59 -13.14 5.49 19.67
CA LYS A 59 -12.59 4.13 19.43
C LYS A 59 -12.55 3.70 17.95
N ILE A 60 -12.60 4.66 17.04
CA ILE A 60 -12.31 4.47 15.63
C ILE A 60 -10.90 4.98 15.40
N LEU A 61 -10.07 4.15 14.77
CA LEU A 61 -8.73 4.53 14.33
C LEU A 61 -8.73 4.54 12.81
N ALA A 62 -8.36 5.67 12.22
CA ALA A 62 -8.28 5.85 10.78
C ALA A 62 -6.92 6.42 10.40
N LEU A 63 -6.26 5.79 9.44
CA LEU A 63 -4.99 6.19 8.87
C LEU A 63 -5.17 6.41 7.38
N GLU A 64 -4.74 7.55 6.90
CA GLU A 64 -4.62 7.84 5.48
C GLU A 64 -3.15 8.15 5.17
N THR A 65 -2.62 7.50 4.15
CA THR A 65 -1.28 7.75 3.62
C THR A 65 -1.44 8.16 2.17
N SER A 66 -0.97 9.35 1.82
CA SER A 66 -1.07 9.91 0.47
C SER A 66 0.32 10.19 -0.07
N GLY A 67 0.63 9.67 -1.25
CA GLY A 67 1.87 9.92 -1.98
C GLY A 67 1.60 10.63 -3.30
N PHE A 68 2.63 11.27 -3.86
CA PHE A 68 2.55 11.95 -5.17
C PHE A 68 1.44 13.01 -5.27
N LEU A 69 1.15 13.69 -4.16
CA LEU A 69 0.12 14.72 -4.06
C LEU A 69 0.25 15.76 -5.19
N GLY A 70 -0.87 16.12 -5.83
CA GLY A 70 -0.90 17.10 -6.92
C GLY A 70 -0.38 16.61 -8.27
N ASN A 71 -0.04 15.32 -8.40
CA ASN A 71 0.34 14.68 -9.65
C ASN A 71 -0.77 13.71 -10.13
N LYS A 72 -0.81 13.38 -11.42
CA LYS A 72 -1.66 12.29 -11.98
C LYS A 72 -1.35 10.92 -11.38
N ALA A 73 -0.20 10.78 -10.71
CA ALA A 73 0.21 9.60 -9.97
C ALA A 73 -0.28 9.57 -8.51
N GLU A 74 -1.11 10.55 -8.08
CA GLU A 74 -1.59 10.63 -6.70
C GLU A 74 -2.24 9.31 -6.26
N LEU A 75 -1.69 8.75 -5.18
CA LEU A 75 -2.11 7.50 -4.57
C LEU A 75 -2.46 7.78 -3.12
N GLU A 76 -3.65 7.38 -2.71
CA GLU A 76 -4.13 7.50 -1.34
C GLU A 76 -4.53 6.12 -0.83
N ILE A 77 -3.95 5.72 0.30
CA ILE A 77 -4.26 4.50 1.00
C ILE A 77 -4.96 4.87 2.28
N ARG A 78 -6.20 4.40 2.44
CA ARG A 78 -7.02 4.68 3.61
C ARG A 78 -7.36 3.40 4.35
N GLN A 79 -7.00 3.34 5.61
CA GLN A 79 -7.24 2.23 6.51
C GLN A 79 -8.05 2.69 7.71
N MET A 80 -9.02 1.88 8.16
CA MET A 80 -9.86 2.25 9.29
C MET A 80 -10.38 1.03 10.04
N THR A 81 -10.39 1.10 11.37
CA THR A 81 -10.93 0.04 12.23
C THR A 81 -11.77 0.58 13.38
N ASP A 82 -12.82 -0.16 13.72
CA ASP A 82 -13.61 -0.05 14.94
C ASP A 82 -13.23 -1.12 15.99
N GLY A 83 -12.12 -1.83 15.76
CA GLY A 83 -11.66 -2.97 16.55
C GLY A 83 -12.35 -4.30 16.23
N LYS A 84 -13.42 -4.32 15.42
CA LYS A 84 -14.12 -5.54 14.99
C LYS A 84 -13.82 -5.93 13.55
N LYS A 85 -13.45 -4.95 12.73
CA LYS A 85 -13.07 -5.11 11.32
C LYS A 85 -12.06 -4.05 10.93
N LEU A 86 -11.25 -4.36 9.94
CA LEU A 86 -10.34 -3.45 9.27
C LEU A 86 -10.86 -3.24 7.84
N ILE A 87 -11.03 -1.98 7.46
CA ILE A 87 -11.42 -1.58 6.11
C ILE A 87 -10.22 -0.88 5.49
N LEU A 88 -9.78 -1.37 4.34
CA LEU A 88 -8.73 -0.78 3.53
C LEU A 88 -9.37 -0.30 2.22
N GLY A 89 -9.07 0.91 1.80
CA GLY A 89 -9.40 1.43 0.48
C GLY A 89 -8.15 2.05 -0.14
N ILE A 90 -7.92 1.75 -1.41
CA ILE A 90 -6.84 2.36 -2.18
C ILE A 90 -7.51 3.24 -3.24
N TYR A 91 -7.09 4.49 -3.32
CA TYR A 91 -7.60 5.49 -4.22
C TYR A 91 -6.47 5.98 -5.12
N GLN A 92 -6.80 6.22 -6.39
CA GLN A 92 -5.91 6.85 -7.34
C GLN A 92 -6.70 7.92 -8.08
N GLU A 93 -6.16 9.14 -8.14
CA GLU A 93 -6.87 10.31 -8.69
C GLU A 93 -8.25 10.50 -8.01
N GLY A 94 -8.32 10.28 -6.70
CA GLY A 94 -9.56 10.37 -5.90
C GLY A 94 -10.59 9.27 -6.16
N GLN A 95 -10.31 8.30 -7.02
CA GLN A 95 -11.21 7.19 -7.32
C GLN A 95 -10.80 5.92 -6.60
N LEU A 96 -11.76 5.24 -5.97
CA LEU A 96 -11.53 3.95 -5.32
C LEU A 96 -11.08 2.90 -6.35
N LYS A 97 -9.82 2.44 -6.22
CA LYS A 97 -9.17 1.41 -7.02
C LYS A 97 -9.11 0.04 -6.34
N GLU A 98 -9.28 -0.02 -5.04
CA GLU A 98 -9.42 -1.30 -4.34
C GLU A 98 -10.09 -1.10 -3.02
N CYS A 99 -10.79 -2.14 -2.56
CA CYS A 99 -11.22 -2.18 -1.19
C CYS A 99 -11.12 -3.59 -0.62
N ASP A 100 -10.68 -3.68 0.64
CA ASP A 100 -10.72 -4.89 1.44
C ASP A 100 -11.45 -4.64 2.77
N ASN A 101 -12.22 -5.63 3.20
CA ASN A 101 -12.98 -5.59 4.45
C ASN A 101 -12.71 -6.86 5.22
N SER A 102 -11.73 -6.78 6.10
CA SER A 102 -11.21 -7.90 6.85
C SER A 102 -11.77 -7.93 8.26
N LYS A 103 -12.17 -9.13 8.71
CA LYS A 103 -12.51 -9.41 10.11
C LYS A 103 -11.39 -10.18 10.82
N SER A 104 -10.23 -10.31 10.19
CA SER A 104 -9.11 -11.07 10.73
C SER A 104 -8.54 -10.38 11.98
N PRO A 105 -8.56 -11.03 13.16
CA PRO A 105 -7.98 -10.44 14.37
C PRO A 105 -6.50 -10.09 14.19
N LYS A 106 -5.73 -10.93 13.47
CA LYS A 106 -4.30 -10.69 13.19
C LYS A 106 -4.08 -9.38 12.43
N GLN A 107 -4.88 -9.12 11.40
CA GLN A 107 -4.74 -7.90 10.60
C GLN A 107 -5.18 -6.65 11.37
N ILE A 108 -6.27 -6.76 12.13
CA ILE A 108 -6.73 -5.66 13.01
C ILE A 108 -5.65 -5.31 14.03
N LEU A 109 -5.08 -6.31 14.70
CA LEU A 109 -4.02 -6.11 15.69
C LEU A 109 -2.76 -5.51 15.07
N ARG A 110 -2.29 -6.03 13.94
CA ARG A 110 -1.13 -5.48 13.21
C ARG A 110 -1.34 -4.01 12.85
N PHE A 111 -2.52 -3.67 12.32
CA PHE A 111 -2.87 -2.27 12.04
C PHE A 111 -2.86 -1.42 13.32
N MET A 112 -3.50 -1.88 14.40
CA MET A 112 -3.54 -1.14 15.66
C MET A 112 -2.15 -0.92 16.24
N GLU A 113 -1.26 -1.91 16.20
CA GLU A 113 0.12 -1.79 16.65
C GLU A 113 0.88 -0.74 15.85
N GLN A 114 0.80 -0.78 14.52
CA GLN A 114 1.41 0.23 13.64
C GLN A 114 0.80 1.63 13.82
N PHE A 115 -0.52 1.69 14.06
CA PHE A 115 -1.22 2.94 14.31
C PHE A 115 -0.77 3.59 15.62
N LEU A 116 -0.54 2.80 16.66
CA LEU A 116 -0.22 3.28 18.00
C LEU A 116 1.29 3.48 18.22
N ALA A 117 2.15 2.82 17.45
CA ALA A 117 3.61 3.00 17.51
C ALA A 117 4.02 4.48 17.38
N PHE A 118 3.23 5.26 16.64
CA PHE A 118 3.38 6.71 16.51
C PHE A 118 3.39 7.49 17.83
N HIS A 119 2.61 7.06 18.84
CA HIS A 119 2.57 7.78 20.12
C HIS A 119 3.87 7.67 20.91
N MET A 120 4.80 6.81 20.52
CA MET A 120 6.09 6.66 21.18
C MET A 120 7.15 7.68 20.73
N ASP A 121 6.93 8.40 19.61
CA ASP A 121 7.86 9.40 19.06
C ASP A 121 7.45 10.86 19.37
N PHE A 122 6.43 11.07 20.21
CA PHE A 122 5.83 12.38 20.43
C PHE A 122 6.51 13.18 21.56
N ASP A 123 7.45 14.05 21.20
CA ASP A 123 8.19 14.92 22.12
C ASP A 123 7.43 16.21 22.52
N GLY A 124 6.14 16.33 22.17
CA GLY A 124 5.32 17.51 22.50
C GLY A 124 5.66 18.79 21.71
N LYS A 125 6.61 18.73 20.76
CA LYS A 125 6.99 19.84 19.87
C LYS A 125 6.09 20.01 18.64
N ASP A 126 5.25 19.02 18.35
CA ASP A 126 4.36 19.00 17.18
C ASP A 126 2.98 19.64 17.47
N SER A 127 2.89 20.54 18.46
CA SER A 127 1.66 21.29 18.72
C SER A 127 1.46 22.34 17.64
N GLY A 128 0.47 22.14 16.76
CA GLY A 128 0.17 23.04 15.65
C GLY A 128 -1.27 22.90 15.17
N ASP A 129 -1.71 23.82 14.31
CA ASP A 129 -3.03 23.72 13.68
C ASP A 129 -3.00 22.64 12.60
N VAL A 130 -3.67 21.52 12.88
CA VAL A 130 -3.75 20.36 11.99
C VAL A 130 -4.49 20.65 10.69
N PHE A 131 -5.42 21.60 10.67
CA PHE A 131 -6.18 21.94 9.46
C PHE A 131 -5.31 22.78 8.52
N ASP A 132 -4.58 23.72 9.08
CA ASP A 132 -3.57 24.48 8.34
C ASP A 132 -2.47 23.56 7.82
N ALA A 133 -1.95 22.66 8.67
CA ALA A 133 -0.92 21.70 8.28
C ALA A 133 -1.40 20.77 7.16
N TYR A 134 -2.65 20.32 7.19
CA TYR A 134 -3.23 19.47 6.14
C TYR A 134 -3.44 20.19 4.80
N ASN A 135 -3.80 21.47 4.84
CA ASN A 135 -4.11 22.24 3.64
C ASN A 135 -2.87 22.92 3.01
N LYS A 136 -1.82 23.15 3.79
CA LYS A 136 -0.58 23.77 3.30
C LYS A 136 0.41 22.68 2.86
N MET A 137 0.61 22.60 1.55
CA MET A 137 1.71 21.83 0.97
C MET A 137 3.02 22.58 1.28
N ASN A 138 3.73 22.17 2.33
CA ASN A 138 4.98 22.82 2.75
C ASN A 138 6.19 22.05 2.21
N GLU A 139 7.22 22.78 1.77
CA GLU A 139 8.47 22.19 1.25
C GLU A 139 9.31 21.49 2.32
N ASN A 140 9.06 21.80 3.59
CA ASN A 140 9.74 21.19 4.74
C ASN A 140 8.82 20.17 5.42
N ALA A 141 9.41 19.13 6.03
CA ALA A 141 8.69 18.17 6.84
C ALA A 141 7.92 18.90 7.96
N THR A 142 6.60 18.78 7.94
CA THR A 142 5.70 19.36 8.95
C THR A 142 5.00 18.25 9.72
N SER A 143 4.80 18.44 11.02
CA SER A 143 4.02 17.56 11.88
C SER A 143 3.13 18.42 12.77
N ALA A 144 1.87 18.07 12.88
CA ALA A 144 0.92 18.76 13.75
C ALA A 144 -0.03 17.75 14.38
N ILE A 145 -0.25 17.84 15.70
CA ILE A 145 -1.27 17.08 16.42
C ILE A 145 -2.25 18.02 17.12
N GLN A 146 -3.53 17.64 17.11
CA GLN A 146 -4.57 18.28 17.89
C GLN A 146 -5.43 17.24 18.60
N TYR A 147 -5.51 17.34 19.92
CA TYR A 147 -6.44 16.58 20.75
C TYR A 147 -7.76 17.35 20.90
N PHE A 148 -8.87 16.63 21.02
CA PHE A 148 -10.20 17.24 21.13
C PHE A 148 -11.18 16.30 21.83
N ASP A 149 -12.34 16.80 22.27
CA ASP A 149 -13.33 15.98 22.98
C ASP A 149 -14.66 15.84 22.24
N SER A 150 -14.95 16.72 21.25
CA SER A 150 -16.25 16.77 20.57
C SER A 150 -16.18 16.38 19.09
N ASN A 151 -17.29 15.86 18.55
CA ASN A 151 -17.42 15.57 17.12
C ASN A 151 -17.21 16.82 16.25
N SER A 152 -17.69 17.99 16.70
CA SER A 152 -17.58 19.25 15.95
C SER A 152 -16.13 19.64 15.64
N SER A 153 -15.16 19.13 16.40
CA SER A 153 -13.74 19.35 16.16
C SER A 153 -13.19 18.56 14.96
N LEU A 154 -13.90 17.55 14.43
CA LEU A 154 -13.44 16.81 13.25
C LEU A 154 -13.47 17.65 11.96
N LYS A 155 -14.36 18.65 11.87
CA LYS A 155 -14.52 19.55 10.70
C LYS A 155 -14.50 18.77 9.37
N GLN A 156 -13.45 18.93 8.54
CA GLN A 156 -13.35 18.27 7.24
C GLN A 156 -13.10 16.75 7.33
N PHE A 157 -12.72 16.22 8.49
CA PHE A 157 -12.36 14.83 8.69
C PHE A 157 -13.51 13.93 9.17
N HIS A 158 -14.78 14.37 9.14
CA HIS A 158 -15.91 13.53 9.53
C HIS A 158 -15.97 12.21 8.75
N ASN A 159 -15.66 12.27 7.44
CA ASN A 159 -15.66 11.07 6.61
C ASN A 159 -14.59 10.07 7.05
N MET A 160 -13.49 10.51 7.66
CA MET A 160 -12.39 9.64 8.12
C MET A 160 -12.85 8.61 9.15
N VAL A 161 -13.91 8.91 9.90
CA VAL A 161 -14.43 8.08 10.99
C VAL A 161 -15.80 7.47 10.65
N ASP A 162 -16.29 7.61 9.42
CA ASP A 162 -17.54 6.99 8.99
C ASP A 162 -17.35 5.51 8.59
N VAL A 163 -17.37 4.64 9.62
CA VAL A 163 -17.25 3.20 9.45
C VAL A 163 -18.36 2.61 8.59
N LYS A 164 -19.58 3.14 8.69
CA LYS A 164 -20.74 2.58 7.98
C LYS A 164 -20.68 2.96 6.50
N GLY A 165 -20.44 4.23 6.20
CA GLY A 165 -20.30 4.72 4.82
C GLY A 165 -19.16 4.04 4.09
N PHE A 166 -17.97 3.94 4.71
CA PHE A 166 -16.84 3.28 4.06
C PHE A 166 -17.10 1.78 3.85
N THR A 167 -17.70 1.08 4.83
CA THR A 167 -18.09 -0.33 4.65
C THR A 167 -19.05 -0.51 3.47
N LYS A 168 -20.02 0.41 3.31
CA LYS A 168 -21.01 0.36 2.24
C LYS A 168 -20.35 0.59 0.87
N MET A 169 -19.55 1.65 0.75
CA MET A 169 -18.78 1.97 -0.46
C MET A 169 -17.91 0.77 -0.88
N CYS A 170 -17.18 0.18 0.07
CA CYS A 170 -16.34 -0.99 -0.15
C CYS A 170 -17.13 -2.17 -0.74
N ARG A 171 -18.29 -2.46 -0.15
CA ARG A 171 -19.15 -3.57 -0.58
C ARG A 171 -19.69 -3.35 -1.98
N GLU A 172 -20.17 -2.15 -2.28
CA GLU A 172 -20.71 -1.78 -3.59
C GLU A 172 -19.63 -1.90 -4.68
N PHE A 173 -18.42 -1.41 -4.38
CA PHE A 173 -17.26 -1.57 -5.25
C PHE A 173 -16.96 -3.05 -5.52
N MET A 174 -16.87 -3.85 -4.47
CA MET A 174 -16.56 -5.29 -4.57
C MET A 174 -17.63 -6.07 -5.34
N GLU A 175 -18.91 -5.75 -5.18
CA GLU A 175 -19.98 -6.39 -5.95
C GLU A 175 -19.98 -5.96 -7.43
N SER A 176 -19.67 -4.70 -7.71
CA SER A 176 -19.49 -4.21 -9.08
C SER A 176 -18.32 -4.93 -9.77
N ALA A 177 -17.18 -5.02 -9.10
CA ALA A 177 -16.01 -5.73 -9.60
C ALA A 177 -16.34 -7.20 -9.91
N LYS A 178 -16.96 -7.93 -8.97
CA LYS A 178 -17.39 -9.32 -9.19
C LYS A 178 -18.33 -9.48 -10.39
N LYS A 179 -19.25 -8.54 -10.59
CA LYS A 179 -20.20 -8.58 -11.71
C LYS A 179 -19.48 -8.44 -13.04
N GLU A 180 -18.55 -7.51 -13.13
CA GLU A 180 -17.76 -7.31 -14.34
C GLU A 180 -16.87 -8.51 -14.64
N VAL A 181 -16.30 -9.13 -13.59
CA VAL A 181 -15.48 -10.36 -13.73
C VAL A 181 -16.29 -11.47 -14.39
N ARG A 182 -17.54 -11.64 -13.94
CA ARG A 182 -18.42 -12.68 -14.48
C ARG A 182 -18.76 -12.46 -15.94
N LYS A 183 -18.89 -11.21 -16.40
CA LYS A 183 -19.22 -10.90 -17.81
C LYS A 183 -18.10 -11.32 -18.77
N HIS A 184 -16.85 -11.10 -18.38
CA HIS A 184 -15.69 -11.32 -19.23
C HIS A 184 -14.97 -12.65 -18.95
N ARG A 185 -15.55 -13.52 -18.12
CA ARG A 185 -14.96 -14.83 -17.74
C ARG A 185 -14.61 -15.72 -18.95
N ASN A 186 -15.32 -15.57 -20.06
CA ASN A 186 -15.18 -16.42 -21.25
C ASN A 186 -14.60 -15.68 -22.46
N ASP A 187 -14.11 -14.45 -22.30
CA ASP A 187 -13.51 -13.66 -23.40
C ASP A 187 -11.98 -13.82 -23.37
N PRO A 188 -11.38 -14.61 -24.30
CA PRO A 188 -9.94 -14.85 -24.32
C PRO A 188 -9.12 -13.69 -24.91
N GLU A 189 -9.74 -12.70 -25.56
CA GLU A 189 -9.05 -11.62 -26.28
C GLU A 189 -9.12 -10.26 -25.57
N ARG A 190 -10.10 -10.05 -24.68
CA ARG A 190 -10.26 -8.79 -23.95
C ARG A 190 -9.81 -8.95 -22.50
N PRO A 191 -8.85 -8.15 -22.01
CA PRO A 191 -8.55 -8.15 -20.59
C PRO A 191 -9.83 -7.72 -19.86
N PRO A 192 -10.34 -8.56 -18.93
CA PRO A 192 -11.71 -8.48 -18.43
C PRO A 192 -12.11 -7.14 -17.77
N PHE A 193 -11.18 -6.18 -17.61
CA PHE A 193 -11.33 -4.98 -16.77
C PHE A 193 -10.73 -3.71 -17.33
N ALA A 194 -10.46 -3.63 -18.63
CA ALA A 194 -10.04 -2.37 -19.26
C ALA A 194 -11.01 -1.21 -18.95
N ASP A 195 -12.28 -1.53 -18.68
CA ASP A 195 -13.37 -0.57 -18.46
C ASP A 195 -13.79 -0.40 -16.98
N ILE A 196 -13.38 -1.26 -16.03
CA ILE A 196 -13.63 -1.03 -14.57
C ILE A 196 -12.93 0.24 -14.11
N TRP A 197 -11.73 0.47 -14.63
CA TRP A 197 -10.84 1.54 -14.21
C TRP A 197 -10.93 2.79 -15.10
N ARG A 198 -11.66 2.71 -16.22
CA ARG A 198 -12.02 3.87 -17.04
C ARG A 198 -13.29 4.48 -16.47
N SER A 199 -13.17 5.70 -15.97
CA SER A 199 -14.31 6.47 -15.46
C SER A 199 -15.48 6.50 -16.45
N PRO A 200 -16.75 6.39 -15.99
CA PRO A 200 -17.92 6.75 -16.80
C PRO A 200 -17.94 8.22 -17.23
N LEU A 201 -17.12 9.08 -16.62
CA LEU A 201 -17.10 10.54 -16.84
C LEU A 201 -15.96 10.99 -17.76
N TYR A 202 -15.07 10.11 -18.21
CA TYR A 202 -14.10 10.46 -19.25
C TYR A 202 -14.73 10.18 -20.63
N SER A 203 -15.51 11.16 -21.11
CA SER A 203 -16.10 11.10 -22.46
C SER A 203 -14.99 10.91 -23.50
N GLN A 204 -15.25 10.06 -24.49
CA GLN A 204 -14.36 9.57 -25.54
C GLN A 204 -13.86 10.63 -26.55
N LYS A 205 -13.66 11.90 -26.17
CA LYS A 205 -13.51 12.99 -27.15
C LYS A 205 -12.08 13.39 -27.54
N THR A 206 -11.04 12.71 -27.06
CA THR A 206 -9.64 13.09 -27.38
C THR A 206 -8.77 11.91 -27.77
N LEU A 207 -9.24 11.08 -28.71
CA LEU A 207 -8.43 10.07 -29.39
C LEU A 207 -8.49 10.27 -30.91
N SER A 208 -8.22 11.50 -31.35
CA SER A 208 -8.16 11.80 -32.79
C SER A 208 -7.27 12.99 -33.11
N SER A 209 -6.01 12.98 -32.67
CA SER A 209 -4.93 13.76 -33.31
C SER A 209 -3.65 13.66 -32.49
N GLU A 210 -2.81 12.68 -32.79
CA GLU A 210 -1.34 12.79 -32.69
C GLU A 210 -0.74 11.49 -33.21
N LYS A 211 -0.82 11.33 -34.53
CA LYS A 211 0.09 10.46 -35.26
C LYS A 211 1.14 11.36 -35.88
N THR A 212 2.31 11.46 -35.28
CA THR A 212 3.56 11.61 -36.03
C THR A 212 4.80 11.48 -35.15
N ALA A 213 5.72 10.66 -35.67
CA ALA A 213 7.17 10.65 -35.47
C ALA A 213 7.71 10.17 -34.12
N ILE A 214 8.43 9.04 -34.12
CA ILE A 214 9.90 9.03 -34.22
C ILE A 214 10.41 7.57 -34.24
N GLU A 215 11.08 7.30 -35.37
CA GLU A 215 12.34 6.58 -35.59
C GLU A 215 12.70 5.28 -34.87
N ASN A 216 13.12 4.36 -35.74
CA ASN A 216 13.85 3.13 -35.54
C ASN A 216 14.91 3.20 -34.43
N GLY A 217 14.68 2.42 -33.37
CA GLY A 217 15.72 1.99 -32.44
C GLY A 217 15.42 0.57 -31.98
N GLU A 218 16.24 -0.40 -32.37
CA GLU A 218 16.20 -1.75 -31.81
C GLU A 218 16.45 -1.69 -30.30
N GLN A 219 15.49 -2.13 -29.48
CA GLN A 219 15.78 -2.61 -28.12
C GLN A 219 15.29 -4.05 -27.96
N LYS A 220 16.25 -4.97 -28.12
CA LYS A 220 16.30 -6.35 -27.59
C LYS A 220 16.83 -6.23 -26.15
N GLN A 221 16.40 -6.91 -25.06
CA GLN A 221 15.41 -7.96 -24.77
C GLN A 221 15.27 -8.00 -23.22
N LYS A 222 14.08 -7.94 -22.60
CA LYS A 222 13.91 -8.23 -21.15
C LYS A 222 13.86 -9.74 -20.93
N GLN A 223 14.85 -10.33 -20.27
CA GLN A 223 14.82 -11.72 -19.83
C GLN A 223 15.41 -11.82 -18.42
N TYR A 224 14.55 -12.13 -17.44
CA TYR A 224 14.91 -12.27 -16.01
C TYR A 224 15.19 -13.75 -15.66
N PRO A 225 16.30 -14.11 -14.97
CA PRO A 225 16.83 -15.49 -14.88
C PRO A 225 16.72 -16.11 -13.45
N GLN A 226 16.94 -17.41 -13.15
CA GLN A 226 17.28 -18.57 -13.99
C GLN A 226 17.08 -19.98 -13.35
N ASP A 227 16.39 -20.15 -12.21
CA ASP A 227 16.23 -21.45 -11.53
C ASP A 227 14.78 -21.71 -11.04
N SER A 228 13.92 -22.29 -11.89
CA SER A 228 12.79 -23.16 -11.49
C SER A 228 11.98 -23.58 -12.72
N ILE A 229 11.67 -24.88 -12.77
CA ILE A 229 10.94 -25.52 -13.87
C ILE A 229 9.45 -25.14 -13.75
N ALA A 230 8.98 -24.16 -14.54
CA ALA A 230 7.55 -23.97 -14.79
C ALA A 230 7.30 -23.48 -16.24
N PRO A 231 6.27 -23.98 -16.94
CA PRO A 231 6.17 -23.81 -18.39
C PRO A 231 5.75 -22.39 -18.81
N ILE A 232 6.52 -21.88 -19.77
CA ILE A 232 6.37 -20.62 -20.49
C ILE A 232 5.02 -20.57 -21.23
N ARG A 233 4.28 -19.46 -21.09
CA ARG A 233 3.31 -19.02 -22.11
C ARG A 233 3.77 -17.73 -22.75
N ARG A 234 4.19 -17.84 -24.01
CA ARG A 234 4.35 -16.73 -24.95
C ARG A 234 2.96 -16.17 -25.29
N SER A 235 2.80 -14.85 -25.30
CA SER A 235 1.75 -14.19 -26.08
C SER A 235 2.36 -13.09 -26.95
N ARG A 236 1.95 -13.09 -28.22
CA ARG A 236 2.43 -12.27 -29.33
C ARG A 236 1.92 -10.81 -29.23
N SER A 237 2.84 -9.89 -29.52
CA SER A 237 2.69 -8.54 -30.13
C SER A 237 1.48 -7.65 -29.78
N LYS A 238 1.79 -6.62 -28.97
CA LYS A 238 1.53 -5.18 -29.16
C LYS A 238 0.26 -4.76 -29.92
N ARG A 239 -0.74 -4.32 -29.16
CA ARG A 239 -1.47 -3.06 -29.41
C ARG A 239 -1.26 -2.16 -28.20
N ALA A 240 -0.87 -0.91 -28.44
CA ALA A 240 -0.58 0.09 -27.42
C ALA A 240 -1.83 0.34 -26.55
N VAL A 241 -1.91 -0.38 -25.43
CA VAL A 241 -2.69 0.03 -24.27
C VAL A 241 -1.84 1.10 -23.60
N PHE A 242 -2.41 2.28 -23.39
CA PHE A 242 -1.84 3.39 -22.63
C PHE A 242 -0.93 2.88 -21.49
N ASP A 243 0.38 3.19 -21.56
CA ASP A 243 1.41 2.60 -20.71
C ASP A 243 1.34 3.17 -19.29
N PHE A 244 0.45 2.61 -18.46
CA PHE A 244 0.35 2.89 -17.04
C PHE A 244 1.56 2.40 -16.22
N ASN A 245 2.53 1.70 -16.83
CA ASN A 245 3.69 1.15 -16.11
C ASN A 245 4.68 2.25 -15.66
N ASN A 246 4.64 3.44 -16.27
CA ASN A 246 5.54 4.54 -15.92
C ASN A 246 5.01 5.47 -14.82
N VAL A 247 3.79 5.25 -14.31
CA VAL A 247 3.11 6.23 -13.43
C VAL A 247 3.12 5.80 -11.96
N LEU A 248 3.56 4.58 -11.63
CA LEU A 248 3.43 4.02 -10.27
C LEU A 248 4.69 3.30 -9.78
N ILE A 249 5.89 3.80 -10.13
CA ILE A 249 7.16 3.28 -9.58
C ILE A 249 7.66 4.28 -8.53
N PHE A 250 7.99 3.77 -7.35
CA PHE A 250 8.41 4.59 -6.21
C PHE A 250 9.69 5.37 -6.56
N PRO A 251 9.77 6.69 -6.29
CA PRO A 251 10.94 7.48 -6.63
C PRO A 251 12.20 6.91 -6.01
N GLY A 252 13.28 6.87 -6.80
CA GLY A 252 14.55 6.28 -6.35
C GLY A 252 14.63 4.76 -6.51
N THR A 253 13.58 4.12 -7.02
CA THR A 253 13.52 2.67 -7.26
C THR A 253 13.17 2.39 -8.72
N LYS A 254 13.36 1.15 -9.17
CA LYS A 254 13.01 0.67 -10.52
C LYS A 254 12.05 -0.50 -10.49
N TRP A 255 11.87 -1.16 -9.35
CA TRP A 255 11.06 -2.35 -9.15
C TRP A 255 9.89 -2.13 -8.19
N CYS A 256 9.93 -1.11 -7.33
CA CYS A 256 8.87 -0.87 -6.36
C CYS A 256 7.66 -0.20 -6.99
N GLY A 257 6.73 -0.99 -7.54
CA GLY A 257 5.52 -0.44 -8.09
C GLY A 257 4.80 -1.34 -9.08
N LYS A 258 4.01 -0.72 -9.96
CA LYS A 258 3.29 -1.47 -10.99
C LYS A 258 4.21 -1.77 -12.17
N GLY A 259 4.77 -2.98 -12.20
CA GLY A 259 5.77 -3.39 -13.18
C GLY A 259 7.16 -2.90 -12.79
N ASP A 260 8.05 -2.77 -13.77
CA ASP A 260 9.44 -2.37 -13.52
C ASP A 260 10.01 -1.46 -14.63
N LEU A 261 10.79 -0.45 -14.22
CA LEU A 261 11.62 0.39 -15.10
C LEU A 261 12.99 -0.24 -15.37
N ALA A 262 13.29 -1.37 -14.72
CA ALA A 262 14.55 -2.07 -14.82
C ALA A 262 14.79 -2.57 -16.26
N LYS A 263 16.02 -2.42 -16.73
CA LYS A 263 16.47 -2.94 -18.03
C LYS A 263 16.89 -4.41 -17.93
N CYS A 264 17.37 -4.82 -16.76
CA CYS A 264 17.81 -6.18 -16.44
C CYS A 264 17.69 -6.45 -14.94
N TYR A 265 17.90 -7.71 -14.52
CA TYR A 265 17.68 -8.17 -13.13
C TYR A 265 18.44 -7.34 -12.08
N ASP A 266 19.67 -6.94 -12.39
CA ASP A 266 20.52 -6.18 -11.48
C ASP A 266 20.35 -4.66 -11.60
N ASP A 267 19.42 -4.20 -12.45
CA ASP A 267 19.20 -2.76 -12.67
C ASP A 267 18.33 -2.18 -11.54
N LEU A 268 18.99 -1.80 -10.44
CA LEU A 268 18.38 -1.12 -9.29
C LEU A 268 18.50 0.41 -9.41
N GLY A 269 17.59 1.11 -8.75
CA GLY A 269 17.61 2.55 -8.51
C GLY A 269 18.58 2.94 -7.37
N PRO A 270 18.70 4.25 -7.07
CA PRO A 270 19.55 4.74 -5.98
C PRO A 270 19.16 4.21 -4.59
N ASP A 271 17.88 3.93 -4.33
CA ASP A 271 17.40 3.33 -3.07
C ASP A 271 17.56 1.79 -3.11
N GLN A 272 18.81 1.31 -3.25
CA GLN A 272 19.12 -0.08 -3.62
C GLN A 272 18.53 -1.15 -2.69
N GLU A 273 18.57 -0.95 -1.37
CA GLU A 273 18.04 -1.92 -0.41
C GLU A 273 16.53 -2.12 -0.61
N THR A 274 15.77 -1.02 -0.60
CA THR A 274 14.33 -1.03 -0.85
C THR A 274 14.00 -1.62 -2.22
N ASP A 275 14.73 -1.20 -3.26
CA ASP A 275 14.49 -1.64 -4.62
C ASP A 275 14.79 -3.13 -4.84
N SER A 276 15.80 -3.67 -4.13
CA SER A 276 16.10 -5.10 -4.15
C SER A 276 14.97 -5.94 -3.53
N CYS A 277 14.37 -5.48 -2.43
CA CYS A 277 13.21 -6.14 -1.84
C CYS A 277 12.03 -6.20 -2.82
N CYS A 278 11.77 -5.09 -3.53
CA CYS A 278 10.71 -5.04 -4.54
C CYS A 278 11.00 -5.93 -5.76
N ARG A 279 12.26 -6.00 -6.20
CA ARG A 279 12.66 -6.94 -7.25
C ARG A 279 12.38 -8.38 -6.85
N ASP A 280 12.80 -8.77 -5.65
CA ASP A 280 12.67 -10.15 -5.17
C ASP A 280 11.18 -10.50 -4.98
N HIS A 281 10.38 -9.56 -4.46
CA HIS A 281 8.92 -9.64 -4.43
C HIS A 281 8.31 -9.90 -5.83
N ASP A 282 8.72 -9.12 -6.84
CA ASP A 282 8.22 -9.24 -8.21
C ASP A 282 8.71 -10.50 -8.93
N CYS A 283 9.85 -11.05 -8.51
CA CYS A 283 10.42 -12.28 -9.04
C CYS A 283 9.91 -13.56 -8.35
N CYS A 284 8.90 -13.46 -7.48
CA CYS A 284 8.29 -14.61 -6.85
C CYS A 284 7.74 -15.63 -7.89
N PRO A 285 8.11 -16.93 -7.80
CA PRO A 285 7.65 -17.93 -8.77
C PRO A 285 6.14 -18.18 -8.67
N TYR A 286 5.56 -17.92 -7.50
CA TYR A 286 4.16 -18.17 -7.18
C TYR A 286 3.34 -16.88 -7.18
N ILE A 287 3.21 -16.29 -8.37
CA ILE A 287 2.44 -15.07 -8.59
C ILE A 287 1.09 -15.38 -9.25
N ILE A 288 0.03 -14.73 -8.78
CA ILE A 288 -1.27 -14.60 -9.44
C ILE A 288 -1.41 -13.15 -9.90
N PRO A 289 -1.10 -12.85 -11.18
CA PRO A 289 -1.23 -11.51 -11.73
C PRO A 289 -2.62 -10.92 -11.48
N PRO A 290 -2.75 -9.58 -11.46
CA PRO A 290 -4.03 -8.90 -11.32
C PRO A 290 -5.05 -9.56 -12.24
N PHE A 291 -6.24 -9.85 -11.72
CA PHE A 291 -7.36 -10.27 -12.55
C PHE A 291 -7.18 -11.58 -13.31
N THR A 292 -6.28 -12.45 -12.85
CA THR A 292 -6.07 -13.77 -13.44
C THR A 292 -6.42 -14.89 -12.45
N SER A 293 -6.69 -16.08 -12.98
CA SER A 293 -6.81 -17.29 -12.18
C SER A 293 -5.53 -18.11 -12.27
N ARG A 294 -4.96 -18.44 -11.12
CA ARG A 294 -3.92 -19.47 -10.98
C ARG A 294 -4.16 -20.22 -9.68
N TYR A 295 -3.71 -21.47 -9.60
CA TYR A 295 -3.84 -22.28 -8.38
C TYR A 295 -5.29 -22.38 -7.85
N ASN A 296 -6.28 -22.37 -8.76
CA ASN A 296 -7.72 -22.33 -8.46
C ASN A 296 -8.18 -21.10 -7.64
N VAL A 297 -7.36 -20.05 -7.58
CA VAL A 297 -7.67 -18.77 -6.95
C VAL A 297 -7.75 -17.70 -8.04
N PHE A 298 -8.83 -16.91 -8.03
CA PHE A 298 -8.97 -15.74 -8.89
C PHE A 298 -8.55 -14.49 -8.12
N ASN A 299 -7.54 -13.78 -8.61
CA ASN A 299 -7.12 -12.50 -8.06
C ASN A 299 -8.08 -11.39 -8.54
N TYR A 300 -8.90 -10.84 -7.65
CA TYR A 300 -9.79 -9.72 -7.95
C TYR A 300 -9.14 -8.34 -7.75
N ARG A 301 -7.88 -8.29 -7.30
CA ARG A 301 -7.13 -7.07 -7.00
C ARG A 301 -6.45 -6.53 -8.25
N PHE A 302 -6.16 -5.23 -8.25
CA PHE A 302 -5.47 -4.56 -9.37
C PHE A 302 -3.94 -4.72 -9.32
N HIS A 303 -3.42 -5.30 -8.24
CA HIS A 303 -2.03 -5.69 -8.05
C HIS A 303 -1.90 -7.22 -8.00
N SER A 304 -0.68 -7.72 -8.21
CA SER A 304 -0.38 -9.15 -8.18
C SER A 304 -0.53 -9.71 -6.77
N LEU A 305 -1.08 -10.93 -6.64
CA LEU A 305 -0.92 -11.70 -5.40
C LEU A 305 0.35 -12.50 -5.51
N ILE A 306 1.18 -12.43 -4.49
CA ILE A 306 2.34 -13.30 -4.32
C ILE A 306 2.06 -14.31 -3.20
N HIS A 307 2.87 -15.36 -3.15
CA HIS A 307 2.82 -16.33 -2.06
C HIS A 307 3.34 -15.71 -0.76
N CYS A 308 2.79 -16.10 0.40
CA CYS A 308 3.18 -15.51 1.68
C CYS A 308 4.68 -15.67 1.97
N ASP A 309 5.29 -16.80 1.62
CA ASP A 309 6.74 -17.00 1.76
C ASP A 309 7.60 -16.04 0.92
N CYS A 310 7.02 -15.35 -0.08
CA CYS A 310 7.68 -14.29 -0.83
C CYS A 310 7.42 -12.88 -0.24
N ASP A 311 6.45 -12.75 0.67
CA ASP A 311 5.97 -11.48 1.24
C ASP A 311 6.45 -11.27 2.69
N ASP A 312 6.73 -12.37 3.41
CA ASP A 312 7.26 -12.41 4.80
C ASP A 312 8.81 -12.40 4.82
#